data_AF-A0A537Q898-F1
#
_entry.id   AF-A0A537Q898-F1
#
_cell.length_a   1.000
_cell.length_b   1.000
_cell.length_c   1.000
_cell.angle_alpha   90.00
_cell.angle_beta   90.00
_cell.angle_gamma   90.00
#
_symmetry.space_group_name_H-M   'P 1'
#
loop_
_entity.id
_entity.type
_entity.pdbx_description
1 polymer ?
#
loop_
_entity_poly.entity_id
_entity_poly.type
_entity_poly.pdbx_seq_one_letter_code
_entity_poly.pdbx_strand_id
1 'polypeptide(L)' 'MTQTALRLLDKETMDKQRALDAALGQIERAFGKGSIMKL' A
#
# COMPACT_ATOMS: atom_id res chain seq x y z
N MET A 1 -18.71 -21.93 -4.18
CA MET A 1 -17.68 -21.83 -3.12
C MET A 1 -16.42 -21.06 -3.54
N THR A 2 -16.21 -20.71 -4.82
CA THR A 2 -14.97 -20.06 -5.31
C THR A 2 -14.97 -18.52 -5.28
N GLN A 3 -16.16 -17.88 -5.27
CA GLN A 3 -16.27 -16.41 -5.34
C GLN A 3 -15.77 -15.68 -4.08
N THR A 4 -15.85 -16.33 -2.91
CA THR A 4 -15.48 -15.72 -1.62
C THR A 4 -13.97 -15.53 -1.51
N ALA A 5 -13.17 -16.51 -1.95
CA ALA A 5 -11.71 -16.44 -1.92
C ALA A 5 -11.17 -15.29 -2.80
N LEU A 6 -11.71 -15.12 -4.01
CA LEU A 6 -11.32 -14.04 -4.92
C LEU A 6 -11.56 -12.64 -4.30
N ARG A 7 -12.67 -12.47 -3.57
CA ARG A 7 -12.96 -11.20 -2.87
C ARG A 7 -12.03 -10.94 -1.68
N LEU A 8 -11.60 -11.99 -0.98
CA LEU A 8 -10.62 -11.84 0.10
C LEU A 8 -9.25 -11.42 -0.44
N LEU A 9 -8.78 -12.05 -1.52
CA LEU A 9 -7.51 -11.67 -2.15
C LEU A 9 -7.52 -10.19 -2.58
N ASP A 10 -8.59 -9.74 -3.22
CA ASP A 10 -8.73 -8.36 -3.70
C ASP A 10 -8.69 -7.34 -2.54
N LYS A 11 -9.36 -7.68 -1.42
CA LYS A 11 -9.30 -6.89 -0.19
C LYS A 11 -7.89 -6.84 0.39
N GLU A 12 -7.19 -7.97 0.48
CA GLU A 12 -5.81 -8.02 1.00
C GLU A 12 -4.84 -7.22 0.14
N THR A 13 -4.99 -7.25 -1.19
CA THR A 13 -4.17 -6.43 -2.09
C THR A 13 -4.42 -4.95 -1.90
N MET A 14 -5.68 -4.54 -1.73
CA MET A 14 -6.04 -3.15 -1.46
C MET A 14 -5.49 -2.66 -0.11
N ASP A 15 -5.62 -3.48 0.94
CA ASP A 15 -5.13 -3.13 2.28
C ASP A 15 -3.60 -3.01 2.31
N LYS A 16 -2.88 -3.88 1.59
CA LYS A 16 -1.42 -3.77 1.42
C LYS A 16 -1.00 -2.48 0.69
N GLN A 17 -1.69 -2.11 -0.38
CA GLN A 17 -1.42 -0.86 -1.11
C GLN A 17 -1.65 0.37 -0.22
N ARG A 18 -2.76 0.40 0.53
CA ARG A 18 -3.04 1.49 1.47
C ARG A 18 -1.98 1.63 2.56
N ALA A 19 -1.54 0.51 3.14
CA ALA A 19 -0.49 0.50 4.14
C ALA A 19 0.85 1.01 3.56
N LEU A 20 1.16 0.61 2.32
CA LEU A 20 2.34 1.07 1.61
C LEU A 20 2.30 2.58 1.35
N ASP A 21 1.20 3.11 0.82
CA ASP A 21 1.05 4.55 0.54
C ASP A 21 1.14 5.39 1.83
N ALA A 22 0.56 4.90 2.93
CA ALA A 22 0.66 5.55 4.23
C ALA A 22 2.11 5.58 4.74
N ALA A 23 2.86 4.48 4.59
CA ALA A 23 4.26 4.41 4.98
C ALA A 23 5.14 5.34 4.13
N LEU A 24 4.93 5.36 2.81
CA LEU A 24 5.64 6.27 1.90
C LEU A 24 5.39 7.73 2.28
N GLY A 25 4.14 8.11 2.56
CA GLY A 25 3.82 9.46 3.03
C GLY A 25 4.42 9.81 4.39
N GLN A 26 4.60 8.84 5.29
CA GLN A 26 5.33 9.06 6.54
C GLN A 26 6.82 9.35 6.29
N ILE A 27 7.45 8.61 5.38
CA ILE A 27 8.86 8.82 4.99
C ILE A 27 9.03 10.22 4.39
N GLU A 28 8.19 10.61 3.43
CA GLU A 28 8.30 11.94 2.81
C GLU A 28 8.09 13.10 3.81
N ARG A 29 7.19 12.94 4.79
CA ARG A 29 7.00 13.94 5.85
C ARG A 29 8.18 14.02 6.80
N ALA A 30 8.82 12.89 7.11
CA ALA A 30 9.95 12.83 8.03
C ALA A 30 11.25 13.34 7.41
N PHE A 31 11.48 13.07 6.12
CA PHE A 31 12.78 13.31 5.46
C PHE A 31 12.72 14.32 4.31
N GLY A 32 11.54 14.82 3.95
CA GLY A 32 11.33 15.74 2.83
C GLY A 32 10.91 15.02 1.55
N LYS A 33 10.31 15.77 0.62
CA LYS A 33 9.84 15.25 -0.67
C LYS A 33 11.01 14.70 -1.49
N GLY A 34 10.83 13.53 -2.12
CA GLY A 34 11.88 12.87 -2.91
C GLY A 34 12.89 12.05 -2.08
N SER A 35 12.65 11.85 -0.78
CA SER A 35 13.45 10.96 0.07
C SER A 35 13.27 9.47 -0.25
N ILE A 36 12.20 9.11 -0.97
CA ILE A 36 11.96 7.78 -1.50
C ILE A 36 11.37 7.88 -2.91
N MET A 37 11.89 7.08 -3.84
CA MET A 37 11.46 7.06 -5.23
C MET A 37 11.46 5.61 -5.74
N LYS A 38 10.59 5.32 -6.72
CA LYS A 38 10.65 4.08 -7.47
C LYS A 38 11.80 4.18 -8.46
N LEU A 39 12.53 3.07 -8.63
CA LEU A 39 13.52 2.89 -9.71
C LEU A 39 12.84 2.93 -11.08
#